data_AF-A0A1J4UG17-F1
#
_entry.id   AF-A0A1J4UG17-F1
#
_cell.length_a   1.000
_cell.length_b   1.000
_cell.length_c   1.000
_cell.angle_alpha   90.00
_cell.angle_beta   90.00
_cell.angle_gamma   90.00
#
_symmetry.space_group_name_H-M   'P 1'
#
loop_
_entity.id
_entity.type
_entity.pdbx_description
1 polymer ?
#
loop_
_entity_poly.entity_id
_entity_poly.type
_entity_poly.pdbx_seq_one_letter_code
_entity_poly.pdbx_strand_id
1 'polypeptide(L)' 'MVNCDSCGRRVPRDKVVELPARVFLSTDMKTADDVRYIGFRPMKYCPSCGKHKHIYEKKKNMAQRKRKQGY' A
#
# COMPACT_ATOMS: atom_id res chain seq x y z
N MET A 1 -17.69 0.27 -5.14
CA MET A 1 -17.00 -0.88 -4.51
C MET A 1 -15.57 -0.98 -5.04
N VAL A 2 -14.68 -1.61 -4.28
CA VAL A 2 -13.29 -1.93 -4.66
C VAL A 2 -12.96 -3.34 -4.17
N ASN A 3 -11.98 -3.99 -4.80
CA ASN A 3 -11.56 -5.33 -4.43
C ASN A 3 -10.40 -5.24 -3.42
N CYS A 4 -10.42 -6.13 -2.43
CA CYS A 4 -9.29 -6.30 -1.52
C CYS A 4 -8.11 -6.93 -2.28
N ASP A 5 -6.95 -6.28 -2.28
CA ASP A 5 -5.73 -6.79 -2.93
C ASP A 5 -5.19 -8.07 -2.27
N SER A 6 -5.66 -8.44 -1.08
CA SER A 6 -5.24 -9.67 -0.40
C SER A 6 -6.15 -10.87 -0.62
N CYS A 7 -7.47 -10.67 -0.69
CA CYS A 7 -8.44 -11.78 -0.70
C CYS A 7 -9.49 -11.67 -1.79
N GLY A 8 -9.42 -10.63 -2.64
CA GLY A 8 -10.36 -10.42 -3.75
C GLY A 8 -11.77 -9.98 -3.34
N ARG A 9 -12.13 -10.01 -2.04
CA ARG A 9 -13.47 -9.60 -1.56
C ARG A 9 -13.82 -8.19 -2.02
N ARG A 10 -15.05 -8.00 -2.55
CA ARG A 10 -15.61 -6.68 -2.87
C ARG A 10 -16.00 -5.97 -1.58
N VAL A 11 -15.52 -4.74 -1.42
CA VAL A 11 -15.76 -3.90 -0.24
C VAL A 11 -16.25 -2.51 -0.69
N PRO A 12 -17.19 -1.89 0.02
CA PRO A 12 -17.51 -0.47 -0.15
C PRO A 12 -16.28 0.42 0.02
N ARG A 13 -16.19 1.54 -0.73
CA ARG A 13 -14.99 2.39 -0.76
C ARG A 13 -14.71 3.05 0.60
N ASP A 14 -15.76 3.42 1.31
CA ASP A 14 -15.74 4.01 2.66
C ASP A 14 -15.17 3.06 3.73
N LYS A 15 -15.31 1.74 3.55
CA LYS A 15 -14.87 0.73 4.55
C LYS A 15 -13.48 0.15 4.26
N VAL A 16 -12.79 0.65 3.25
CA VAL A 16 -11.50 0.10 2.80
C VAL A 16 -10.35 0.73 3.56
N VAL A 17 -9.38 -0.11 3.91
CA VAL A 17 -8.13 0.34 4.52
C VAL A 17 -7.06 0.41 3.45
N GLU A 18 -6.59 1.62 3.16
CA GLU A 18 -5.51 1.81 2.18
C GLU A 18 -4.13 1.79 2.85
N LEU A 19 -3.12 1.21 2.21
CA LEU A 19 -1.73 1.27 2.65
C LEU A 19 -0.84 1.53 1.42
N PRO A 20 -0.03 2.61 1.39
CA PRO A 20 0.91 2.80 0.30
C PRO A 20 1.99 1.72 0.34
N ALA A 21 2.07 0.91 -0.72
CA ALA A 21 3.15 -0.04 -0.93
C ALA A 21 4.16 0.54 -1.90
N ARG A 22 5.45 0.37 -1.61
CA ARG A 22 6.52 0.74 -2.53
C ARG A 22 6.53 -0.26 -3.68
N VAL A 23 6.51 0.25 -4.91
CA VAL A 23 6.61 -0.53 -6.13
C VAL A 23 7.90 -0.19 -6.85
N PHE A 24 8.56 -1.23 -7.35
CA PHE A 24 9.73 -1.13 -8.20
C PHE A 24 9.33 -1.73 -9.54
N LEU A 25 9.34 -0.92 -10.59
CA LEU A 25 9.06 -1.34 -11.95
C LEU A 25 10.32 -1.11 -12.78
N SER A 26 10.77 -2.13 -13.48
CA SER A 26 11.85 -2.05 -14.47
C SER A 26 11.33 -2.52 -15.81
N THR A 27 11.91 -2.00 -16.88
CA THR A 27 11.68 -2.52 -18.24
C THR A 27 12.36 -3.86 -18.49
N ASP A 28 13.17 -4.33 -17.55
CA ASP A 28 13.88 -5.62 -17.55
C ASP A 28 14.69 -5.89 -18.83
N MET A 29 15.08 -4.82 -19.54
CA MET A 29 15.83 -4.93 -20.78
C MET A 29 17.27 -5.42 -20.55
N LYS A 30 17.79 -5.34 -19.31
CA LYS A 30 19.16 -5.72 -18.92
C LYS A 30 20.25 -5.07 -19.78
N THR A 31 19.95 -3.94 -20.41
CA THR A 31 20.83 -3.10 -21.23
C THR A 31 21.01 -1.72 -20.58
N ALA A 32 21.82 -0.86 -21.20
CA ALA A 32 22.07 0.51 -20.74
C ALA A 32 20.81 1.40 -20.72
N ASP A 33 19.74 1.01 -21.44
CA ASP A 33 18.49 1.75 -21.57
C ASP A 33 17.40 1.28 -20.58
N ASP A 34 17.73 0.47 -19.57
CA ASP A 34 16.76 -0.02 -18.59
C ASP A 34 16.17 1.13 -17.75
N VAL A 35 14.88 1.42 -17.96
CA VAL A 35 14.15 2.46 -17.23
C VAL A 35 13.63 1.87 -15.92
N ARG A 36 14.05 2.45 -14.80
CA ARG A 36 13.63 2.05 -13.46
C ARG A 36 12.73 3.10 -12.83
N TYR A 37 11.53 2.68 -12.44
CA TYR A 37 10.57 3.49 -11.71
C TYR A 37 10.44 3.01 -10.26
N ILE A 38 10.63 3.94 -9.33
CA ILE A 38 10.38 3.73 -7.90
C ILE A 38 9.21 4.61 -7.50
N GLY A 39 8.11 3.99 -7.08
CA GLY A 39 6.89 4.71 -6.72
C GLY A 39 6.15 4.10 -5.54
N PHE A 40 5.01 4.69 -5.21
CA PHE A 40 4.09 4.16 -4.22
C PHE A 40 2.72 3.92 -4.85
N ARG A 41 2.20 2.71 -4.69
CA ARG A 41 0.84 2.34 -5.11
C ARG A 41 -0.04 2.17 -3.86
N PRO A 42 -1.24 2.77 -3.80
CA PRO A 42 -2.17 2.53 -2.70
C PRO A 42 -2.77 1.11 -2.82
N MET A 43 -2.39 0.23 -1.89
CA MET A 43 -2.99 -1.09 -1.73
C MET A 43 -4.26 -0.98 -0.90
N LYS A 44 -5.33 -1.66 -1.31
CA LYS A 44 -6.66 -1.61 -0.72
C LYS A 44 -6.99 -2.93 -0.03
N TYR A 45 -7.34 -2.87 1.24
CA TYR A 45 -7.67 -4.06 2.03
C TYR A 45 -9.08 -3.99 2.61
N CYS A 46 -9.74 -5.15 2.71
CA CYS A 46 -10.95 -5.29 3.51
C CYS A 46 -10.60 -5.19 5.03
N PRO A 47 -11.58 -4.85 5.90
CA PRO A 47 -11.32 -4.73 7.34
C PRO A 47 -10.68 -5.99 7.97
N SER A 48 -11.12 -7.18 7.55
CA SER A 48 -10.61 -8.45 8.05
C SER A 48 -9.13 -8.66 7.68
N CYS A 49 -8.77 -8.50 6.40
CA CYS A 49 -7.37 -8.60 5.95
C CYS A 49 -6.51 -7.48 6.53
N GLY A 50 -7.08 -6.29 6.72
CA GLY A 50 -6.44 -5.17 7.40
C GLY A 50 -6.04 -5.50 8.84
N LYS A 51 -6.92 -6.17 9.58
CA LYS A 51 -6.65 -6.64 10.95
C LYS A 51 -5.60 -7.76 10.94
N HIS A 52 -5.81 -8.79 10.10
CA HIS A 52 -4.91 -9.95 10.03
C HIS A 52 -3.47 -9.58 9.65
N LYS A 53 -3.28 -8.59 8.76
CA LYS A 53 -1.94 -8.12 8.32
C LYS A 53 -1.38 -6.97 9.17
N HIS A 54 -2.00 -6.66 10.31
CA HIS A 54 -1.62 -5.57 11.22
C HIS A 54 -1.49 -4.20 10.52
N ILE A 55 -2.35 -3.92 9.54
CA ILE A 55 -2.28 -2.69 8.72
C ILE A 55 -2.66 -1.46 9.55
N TYR A 56 -3.59 -1.61 10.49
CA TYR A 56 -4.00 -0.55 11.41
C TYR A 56 -2.84 -0.11 12.32
N GLU A 57 -2.10 -1.06 12.89
CA GLU A 57 -0.91 -0.80 13.71
C GLU A 57 0.20 -0.14 12.87
N LYS A 58 0.44 -0.65 11.66
CA LYS A 58 1.38 -0.03 10.72
C LYS A 58 1.01 1.43 10.43
N LYS A 59 -0.27 1.73 10.18
CA LYS A 59 -0.75 3.10 10.00
C LYS A 59 -0.57 3.97 11.24
N LYS A 60 -0.86 3.45 12.43
CA LYS A 60 -0.61 4.14 13.70
C LYS A 60 0.87 4.50 13.85
N ASN A 61 1.76 3.55 13.59
CA ASN A 61 3.21 3.76 13.66
C ASN A 61 3.69 4.77 12.62
N MET A 62 3.17 4.74 11.39
CA MET A 62 3.48 5.74 10.38
C MET A 62 2.99 7.13 10.78
N ALA A 63 1.78 7.25 11.33
CA ALA A 63 1.26 8.53 11.83
C ALA A 63 2.10 9.08 13.00
N GLN A 64 2.55 8.22 13.92
CA GLN A 64 3.46 8.60 14.99
C GLN A 64 4.81 9.06 14.47
N ARG A 65 5.38 8.38 13.47
CA ARG A 65 6.64 8.81 12.82
C ARG A 65 6.48 10.17 12.15
N LYS A 66 5.38 10.39 11.43
CA LYS A 66 5.07 11.70 10.83
C LYS A 66 4.97 12.81 11.89
N ARG A 67 4.26 12.55 13.00
CA ARG A 67 4.17 13.50 14.13
C ARG A 67 5.53 13.83 14.75
N LYS A 68 6.42 12.84 14.87
CA LYS A 68 7.77 13.04 15.40
C LYS A 68 8.70 13.80 14.45
N GLN A 69 8.45 13.73 13.13
CA GLN A 69 9.26 14.39 12.11
C GLN A 69 8.90 15.86 11.88
N GLY A 70 7.95 16.43 12.64
CA GLY A 70 7.73 17.88 12.66
C GLY A 70 7.21 18.46 11.34
N TYR A 71 5.98 18.08 10.98
CA TYR A 71 5.07 18.99 10.26
C TYR A 71 3.93 19.34 11.21
#